data_AF-A0A4Y8CC33-F1
#
_entry.id   AF-A0A4Y8CC33-F1
#
_cell.length_a   1.000
_cell.length_b   1.000
_cell.length_c   1.000
_cell.angle_alpha   90.00
_cell.angle_beta   90.00
_cell.angle_gamma   90.00
#
_symmetry.space_group_name_H-M   'P 1'
#
loop_
_entity.id
_entity.type
_entity.pdbx_description
1 polymer ?
#
loop_
_entity_poly.entity_id
_entity_poly.type
_entity_poly.pdbx_seq_one_letter_code
_entity_poly.pdbx_strand_id
1 'polypeptide(L)'
;MITGSHNPKDYNGFKITINKESFFGVELKEFSKEVYKHLDDDIEENLEVEKYDILSLYVKFMCEQFSFLKDFNYKFGVDCTNGAAGVVIEPLIKALNLKAHVMFAEPDGQFPNHAPDPTEEENLSAIREFLNQNQDYSLAFAFDGDAD
;
A
#
# COMPACT_ATOMS: atom_id res chain seq x y z
N MET A 1 -8.95 -6.15 4.91
CA MET A 1 -7.50 -5.91 4.80
C MET A 1 -6.91 -5.84 6.19
N ILE A 2 -5.83 -6.57 6.47
CA ILE A 2 -5.07 -6.47 7.73
C ILE A 2 -4.00 -5.40 7.50
N THR A 3 -4.03 -4.32 8.25
CA THR A 3 -3.18 -3.14 8.00
C THR A 3 -3.14 -2.21 9.20
N GLY A 4 -1.96 -1.63 9.47
CA GLY A 4 -1.78 -0.49 10.37
C GLY A 4 -1.90 0.88 9.68
N SER A 5 -2.10 0.94 8.36
CA SER A 5 -2.03 2.15 7.54
C SER A 5 -0.69 2.88 7.75
N HIS A 6 -0.73 4.15 8.13
CA HIS A 6 0.44 4.99 8.40
C HIS A 6 0.92 4.94 9.87
N ASN A 7 0.32 4.09 10.71
CA ASN A 7 0.70 4.01 12.12
C ASN A 7 2.11 3.40 12.32
N PRO A 8 2.76 3.66 13.46
CA PRO A 8 4.03 3.03 13.81
C PRO A 8 3.96 1.50 13.79
N LYS A 9 5.12 0.85 13.63
CA LYS A 9 5.28 -0.60 13.46
C LYS A 9 4.57 -1.53 14.44
N ASP A 10 4.30 -1.06 15.66
CA ASP A 10 3.63 -1.86 16.70
C ASP A 10 2.10 -1.89 16.52
N TYR A 11 1.55 -1.09 15.60
CA TYR A 11 0.13 -1.03 15.29
C TYR A 11 -0.25 -1.96 14.15
N ASN A 12 -1.45 -2.52 14.27
CA ASN A 12 -2.11 -3.26 13.21
C ASN A 12 -3.63 -3.12 13.40
N GLY A 13 -4.40 -3.63 12.45
CA GLY A 13 -5.86 -3.53 12.49
C GLY A 13 -6.52 -4.13 11.26
N PHE A 14 -7.79 -3.78 11.11
CA PHE A 14 -8.63 -4.28 10.02
C PHE A 14 -9.34 -3.12 9.33
N LYS A 15 -9.17 -2.99 8.01
CA LYS A 15 -10.09 -2.26 7.13
C LYS A 15 -11.08 -3.28 6.56
N ILE A 16 -12.38 -3.10 6.82
CA ILE A 16 -13.44 -4.08 6.47
C ILE A 16 -14.29 -3.53 5.34
N THR A 17 -14.55 -4.37 4.34
CA THR A 17 -15.43 -4.08 3.20
C THR A 17 -16.43 -5.22 3.07
N ILE A 18 -17.72 -4.90 2.98
CA ILE A 18 -18.80 -5.87 2.79
C ILE A 18 -19.57 -5.46 1.53
N ASN A 19 -19.79 -6.39 0.59
CA ASN A 19 -20.49 -6.10 -0.67
C ASN A 19 -19.95 -4.89 -1.46
N LYS A 20 -18.63 -4.68 -1.42
CA LYS A 20 -17.92 -3.54 -2.04
C LYS A 20 -18.11 -2.18 -1.35
N GLU A 21 -18.74 -2.13 -0.19
CA GLU A 21 -18.89 -0.92 0.61
C GLU A 21 -18.01 -0.98 1.87
N SER A 22 -17.43 0.16 2.23
CA SER A 22 -16.66 0.30 3.47
C SER A 22 -17.55 0.08 4.69
N PHE A 23 -17.13 -0.76 5.63
CA PHE A 23 -17.86 -1.06 6.85
C PHE A 23 -17.26 -0.30 8.04
N PHE A 24 -17.99 0.68 8.57
CA PHE A 24 -17.46 1.62 9.57
C PHE A 24 -18.55 2.21 10.48
N GLY A 25 -18.14 3.07 11.43
CA GLY A 25 -19.08 3.87 12.22
C GLY A 25 -19.93 3.07 13.20
N VAL A 26 -21.25 3.32 13.21
CA VAL A 26 -22.20 2.69 14.13
C VAL A 26 -22.27 1.18 13.89
N GLU A 27 -22.25 0.75 12.63
CA GLU A 27 -22.36 -0.66 12.25
C GLU A 27 -21.18 -1.48 12.80
N LEU A 28 -19.96 -0.93 12.70
CA LEU A 28 -18.77 -1.56 13.27
C LEU A 28 -18.86 -1.71 14.80
N LYS A 29 -19.46 -0.73 15.49
CA LYS A 29 -19.67 -0.79 16.94
C LYS A 29 -20.73 -1.81 17.35
N GLU A 30 -21.79 -1.97 16.57
CA GLU A 30 -22.79 -3.01 16.84
C GLU A 30 -22.23 -4.40 16.52
N PHE A 31 -21.46 -4.52 15.43
CA PHE A 31 -20.76 -5.76 15.10
C PHE A 31 -19.79 -6.18 16.20
N SER A 32 -19.02 -5.25 16.78
CA SER A 32 -18.09 -5.60 17.86
C SER A 32 -18.83 -6.14 19.09
N LYS A 33 -19.98 -5.55 19.47
CA LYS A 33 -20.82 -6.09 20.57
C LYS A 33 -21.30 -7.51 20.27
N GLU A 34 -21.62 -7.80 19.01
CA GLU A 34 -22.03 -9.14 18.61
C GLU A 34 -20.87 -10.12 18.72
N VAL A 35 -19.68 -9.77 18.22
CA VAL A 35 -18.46 -10.58 18.35
C VAL A 35 -18.19 -10.94 19.80
N TYR A 36 -18.33 -10.00 20.74
CA TYR A 36 -18.11 -10.26 22.17
C TYR A 36 -19.03 -11.34 22.76
N LYS A 37 -20.22 -11.56 22.21
CA LYS A 37 -21.15 -12.61 22.69
C LYS A 37 -20.72 -14.01 22.26
N HIS A 38 -19.89 -14.11 21.23
CA HIS A 38 -19.50 -15.35 20.57
C HIS A 38 -18.02 -15.72 20.78
N LEU A 39 -17.30 -15.00 21.66
CA LEU A 39 -15.86 -15.25 21.89
C LEU A 39 -15.57 -16.64 22.47
N ASP A 40 -16.52 -17.21 23.20
CA ASP A 40 -16.40 -18.52 23.84
C ASP A 40 -17.15 -19.62 23.06
N ASP A 41 -17.72 -19.29 21.90
CA ASP A 41 -18.44 -20.27 21.08
C ASP A 41 -17.46 -21.24 20.43
N ASP A 42 -17.80 -22.53 20.49
CA ASP A 42 -17.09 -23.56 19.77
C ASP A 42 -17.55 -23.55 18.31
N ILE A 43 -16.63 -23.28 17.39
CA ILE A 43 -16.90 -23.22 15.96
C ILE A 43 -16.17 -24.35 15.25
N GLU A 44 -16.80 -24.92 14.22
CA GLU A 44 -16.17 -25.93 13.39
C GLU A 44 -14.90 -25.35 12.73
N GLU A 45 -13.76 -26.03 12.94
CA GLU A 45 -12.51 -25.63 12.31
C GLU A 45 -12.57 -25.93 10.81
N ASN A 46 -12.48 -24.87 10.00
CA ASN A 46 -12.19 -24.99 8.57
C ASN A 46 -10.88 -24.25 8.26
N LEU A 47 -9.84 -25.02 7.93
CA LEU A 47 -8.51 -24.54 7.60
C LEU A 47 -8.22 -24.56 6.09
N GLU A 48 -9.24 -24.78 5.26
CA GLU A 48 -9.08 -24.74 3.81
C GLU A 48 -8.71 -23.33 3.35
N VAL A 49 -7.63 -23.23 2.58
CA VAL A 49 -7.13 -21.96 2.04
C VAL A 49 -6.88 -22.14 0.55
N GLU A 50 -7.46 -21.25 -0.25
CA GLU A 50 -7.14 -21.13 -1.67
C GLU A 50 -6.27 -19.89 -1.89
N LYS A 51 -5.23 -20.04 -2.70
CA LYS A 51 -4.30 -18.96 -3.03
C LYS A 51 -4.65 -18.36 -4.38
N TYR A 52 -4.78 -17.05 -4.41
CA TYR A 52 -5.04 -16.28 -5.61
C TYR A 52 -3.88 -15.31 -5.89
N ASP A 53 -3.40 -15.30 -7.13
CA ASP A 53 -2.46 -14.29 -7.61
C ASP A 53 -3.21 -13.02 -8.02
N ILE A 54 -3.62 -12.24 -7.02
CA ILE A 54 -4.31 -10.97 -7.22
C ILE A 54 -3.37 -9.88 -7.75
N LEU A 55 -2.08 -9.96 -7.42
CA LEU A 55 -1.07 -9.00 -7.87
C LEU A 55 -0.95 -8.98 -9.39
N SER A 56 -0.77 -10.14 -10.03
CA SER A 56 -0.68 -10.20 -11.50
C SER A 56 -1.95 -9.69 -12.18
N LEU A 57 -3.13 -10.01 -11.61
CA LEU A 57 -4.41 -9.54 -12.12
C LEU A 57 -4.53 -8.01 -12.02
N TYR A 58 -4.13 -7.43 -10.89
CA TYR A 58 -4.16 -5.99 -10.68
C TYR A 58 -3.17 -5.25 -11.60
N VAL A 59 -1.92 -5.72 -11.69
CA VAL A 59 -0.89 -5.13 -12.56
C VAL A 59 -1.35 -5.16 -14.02
N LYS A 60 -1.92 -6.30 -14.47
CA LYS A 60 -2.49 -6.42 -15.82
C LYS A 60 -3.61 -5.41 -16.05
N PHE A 61 -4.58 -5.33 -15.12
CA PHE A 61 -5.70 -4.40 -15.23
C PHE A 61 -5.20 -2.94 -15.36
N MET A 62 -4.26 -2.52 -14.49
CA MET A 62 -3.68 -1.18 -14.54
C MET A 62 -2.94 -0.94 -15.86
N CYS A 63 -2.16 -1.90 -16.36
CA CYS A 63 -1.48 -1.76 -17.64
C CYS A 63 -2.46 -1.64 -18.83
N GLU A 64 -3.61 -2.30 -18.77
CA GLU A 64 -4.66 -2.19 -19.79
C GLU A 64 -5.38 -0.83 -19.71
N GLN A 65 -5.76 -0.37 -18.52
CA GLN A 65 -6.44 0.92 -18.35
C GLN A 65 -5.53 2.12 -18.67
N PHE A 66 -4.25 2.01 -18.34
CA PHE A 66 -3.27 3.09 -18.48
C PHE A 66 -2.23 2.80 -19.57
N SER A 67 -2.59 2.04 -20.59
CA SER A 67 -1.66 1.64 -21.67
C SER A 67 -1.04 2.82 -22.42
N PHE A 68 -1.68 3.99 -22.40
CA PHE A 68 -1.16 5.24 -22.98
C PHE A 68 0.08 5.78 -22.27
N LEU A 69 0.39 5.30 -21.06
CA LEU A 69 1.62 5.63 -20.32
C LEU A 69 2.81 4.75 -20.72
N LYS A 70 2.63 3.77 -21.62
CA LYS A 70 3.75 2.93 -22.05
C LYS A 70 4.85 3.79 -22.68
N ASP A 71 6.10 3.56 -22.26
CA ASP A 71 7.29 4.31 -22.67
C ASP A 71 7.20 5.82 -22.35
N PHE A 72 6.38 6.21 -21.37
CA PHE A 72 6.20 7.61 -21.00
C PHE A 72 7.53 8.24 -20.60
N ASN A 73 7.96 9.24 -21.38
CA ASN A 73 9.29 9.82 -21.31
C ASN A 73 9.37 10.95 -20.27
N TYR A 74 8.90 10.67 -19.06
CA TYR A 74 8.98 11.59 -17.93
C TYR A 74 9.58 10.87 -16.73
N LYS A 75 10.56 11.51 -16.09
CA LYS A 75 11.23 10.94 -14.93
C LYS A 75 10.55 11.38 -13.64
N PHE A 76 10.32 10.43 -12.74
CA PHE A 76 9.71 10.70 -11.44
C PHE A 76 10.29 9.81 -10.34
N GLY A 77 10.28 10.32 -9.11
CA GLY A 77 10.64 9.55 -7.92
C GLY A 77 9.40 8.89 -7.31
N VAL A 78 9.58 7.74 -6.67
CA VAL A 78 8.55 7.10 -5.84
C VAL A 78 9.18 6.65 -4.55
N ASP A 79 8.64 7.10 -3.43
CA ASP A 79 8.95 6.61 -2.10
C ASP A 79 7.87 5.62 -1.66
N CYS A 80 8.28 4.36 -1.44
CA CYS A 80 7.40 3.29 -1.02
C CYS A 80 7.42 3.04 0.50
N THR A 81 8.20 3.80 1.29
CA THR A 81 8.11 3.78 2.75
C THR A 81 8.50 2.43 3.40
N ASN A 82 9.00 1.44 2.66
CA ASN A 82 9.03 0.03 3.06
C ASN A 82 7.64 -0.57 3.36
N GLY A 83 6.59 0.05 2.80
CA GLY A 83 5.21 -0.39 2.88
C GLY A 83 4.77 -1.25 1.70
N ALA A 84 3.46 -1.41 1.55
CA ALA A 84 2.87 -2.29 0.54
C ALA A 84 3.03 -1.78 -0.91
N ALA A 85 3.24 -0.47 -1.11
CA ALA A 85 3.32 0.14 -2.44
C ALA A 85 4.37 -0.52 -3.35
N GLY A 86 5.54 -0.86 -2.80
CA GLY A 86 6.67 -1.38 -3.59
C GLY A 86 6.35 -2.68 -4.31
N VAL A 87 5.50 -3.53 -3.72
CA VAL A 87 5.03 -4.80 -4.30
C VAL A 87 4.31 -4.60 -5.64
N VAL A 88 3.68 -3.44 -5.84
CA VAL A 88 2.88 -3.12 -7.04
C VAL A 88 3.60 -2.15 -7.97
N ILE A 89 4.27 -1.14 -7.41
CA ILE A 89 4.93 -0.07 -8.17
C ILE A 89 6.04 -0.62 -9.08
N GLU A 90 6.90 -1.52 -8.57
CA GLU A 90 7.98 -2.08 -9.37
C GLU A 90 7.48 -2.90 -10.59
N PRO A 91 6.51 -3.84 -10.44
CA PRO A 91 5.88 -4.49 -11.57
C PRO A 91 5.26 -3.52 -12.59
N LEU A 92 4.58 -2.47 -12.14
CA LEU A 92 3.95 -1.48 -13.03
C LEU A 92 4.99 -0.70 -13.84
N ILE A 93 6.05 -0.22 -13.18
CA ILE A 93 7.16 0.49 -13.83
C ILE A 93 7.80 -0.39 -14.91
N LYS A 94 8.05 -1.66 -14.59
CA LYS A 94 8.63 -2.62 -15.53
C LYS A 94 7.69 -2.92 -16.71
N ALA A 95 6.41 -3.15 -16.43
CA ALA A 95 5.43 -3.52 -17.47
C ALA A 95 5.14 -2.37 -18.45
N LEU A 96 5.14 -1.13 -17.96
CA LEU A 96 4.91 0.07 -18.78
C LEU A 96 6.21 0.73 -19.27
N ASN A 97 7.38 0.21 -18.90
CA ASN A 97 8.70 0.79 -19.20
C ASN A 97 8.81 2.27 -18.79
N LEU A 98 8.38 2.57 -17.55
CA LEU A 98 8.42 3.92 -16.99
C LEU A 98 9.81 4.28 -16.47
N LYS A 99 10.13 5.58 -16.47
CA LYS A 99 11.41 6.10 -15.99
C LYS A 99 11.32 6.56 -14.54
N ALA A 100 11.09 5.62 -13.63
CA ALA A 100 10.95 5.90 -12.21
C ALA A 100 12.21 5.53 -11.42
N HIS A 101 12.54 6.33 -10.42
CA HIS A 101 13.46 5.94 -9.34
C HIS A 101 12.62 5.54 -8.13
N VAL A 102 12.70 4.29 -7.70
CA VAL A 102 11.92 3.77 -6.56
C VAL A 102 12.82 3.67 -5.34
N MET A 103 12.40 4.31 -4.26
CA MET A 103 13.05 4.31 -2.96
C MET A 103 12.25 3.40 -2.01
N PHE A 104 12.97 2.66 -1.18
CA PHE A 104 12.40 1.87 -0.08
C PHE A 104 11.28 0.89 -0.54
N ALA A 105 11.47 0.25 -1.70
CA ALA A 105 10.47 -0.63 -2.32
C ALA A 105 10.24 -1.95 -1.57
N GLU A 106 11.29 -2.51 -0.97
CA GLU A 106 11.21 -3.79 -0.28
C GLU A 106 10.40 -3.64 1.01
N PRO A 107 9.28 -4.37 1.17
CA PRO A 107 8.46 -4.29 2.38
C PRO A 107 9.24 -4.72 3.62
N ASP A 108 9.30 -3.84 4.61
CA ASP A 108 9.92 -4.09 5.91
C ASP A 108 9.10 -3.39 6.99
N GLY A 109 8.36 -4.17 7.78
CA GLY A 109 7.52 -3.67 8.86
C GLY A 109 8.29 -3.05 10.03
N GLN A 110 9.63 -3.06 10.02
CA GLN A 110 10.43 -2.24 10.94
C GLN A 110 10.51 -0.76 10.53
N PHE A 111 10.11 -0.42 9.29
CA PHE A 111 10.19 0.92 8.71
C PHE A 111 11.56 1.58 8.96
N PRO A 112 12.66 0.97 8.48
CA PRO A 112 14.03 1.34 8.89
C PRO A 112 14.49 2.72 8.38
N ASN A 113 13.81 3.29 7.38
CA ASN A 113 14.22 4.55 6.75
C ASN A 113 13.50 5.77 7.35
N HIS A 114 12.17 5.74 7.39
CA HIS A 114 11.32 6.75 8.05
C HIS A 114 9.94 6.15 8.34
N ALA A 115 9.10 6.88 9.08
CA ALA A 115 7.76 6.42 9.40
C ALA A 115 6.86 6.40 8.15
N PRO A 116 5.85 5.51 8.10
CA PRO A 116 5.01 5.31 6.93
C PRO A 116 3.90 6.36 6.75
N ASP A 117 4.21 7.63 7.01
CA ASP A 117 3.24 8.73 6.99
C ASP A 117 3.75 9.89 6.10
N PRO A 118 3.31 9.98 4.83
CA PRO A 118 3.72 11.05 3.93
C PRO A 118 3.06 12.40 4.24
N THR A 119 2.13 12.47 5.21
CA THR A 119 1.54 13.76 5.65
C THR A 119 2.49 14.54 6.56
N GLU A 120 3.45 13.86 7.17
CA GLU A 120 4.50 14.46 8.00
C GLU A 120 5.71 14.85 7.16
N GLU A 121 6.09 16.13 7.23
CA GLU A 121 7.11 16.72 6.37
C GLU A 121 8.50 16.06 6.51
N GLU A 122 8.82 15.58 7.71
CA GLU A 122 10.09 14.91 8.01
C GLU A 122 10.26 13.59 7.25
N ASN A 123 9.18 12.85 7.02
CA ASN A 123 9.18 11.58 6.28
C ASN A 123 9.40 11.80 4.78
N LEU A 124 9.21 13.02 4.29
CA LEU A 124 9.47 13.39 2.89
C LEU A 124 10.92 13.85 2.65
N SER A 125 11.77 13.87 3.69
CA SER A 125 13.13 14.41 3.59
C SER A 125 13.99 13.69 2.53
N ALA A 126 13.96 12.35 2.52
CA ALA A 126 14.75 11.54 1.59
C ALA A 126 14.35 11.78 0.12
N ILE A 127 13.05 11.73 -0.20
CA ILE A 127 12.57 11.94 -1.56
C ILE A 127 12.76 13.39 -2.04
N ARG A 128 12.69 14.37 -1.13
CA ARG A 128 13.01 15.78 -1.43
C ARG A 128 14.49 15.98 -1.70
N GLU A 129 15.37 15.37 -0.91
CA GLU A 129 16.81 15.38 -1.14
C GLU A 129 17.15 14.76 -2.50
N PHE A 130 16.52 13.64 -2.83
CA PHE A 130 16.61 13.02 -4.15
C PHE A 130 16.26 14.02 -5.28
N LEU A 131 15.13 14.72 -5.20
CA LEU A 131 14.75 15.72 -6.21
C LEU A 131 15.75 16.88 -6.31
N ASN A 132 16.25 17.39 -5.17
CA ASN A 132 17.22 18.48 -5.16
C ASN A 132 18.55 18.10 -5.84
N GLN A 133 18.96 16.83 -5.69
CA GLN A 133 20.21 16.31 -6.25
C GLN A 133 20.07 15.87 -7.72
N ASN A 134 18.86 15.56 -8.19
CA ASN A 134 18.60 14.99 -9.51
C ASN A 134 17.64 15.88 -10.32
N GLN A 135 18.20 16.94 -10.93
CA GLN A 135 17.44 17.99 -11.65
C GLN A 135 16.64 17.50 -12.86
N ASP A 136 16.89 16.28 -13.34
CA ASP A 136 16.15 15.62 -14.40
C ASP A 136 14.86 14.93 -13.91
N TYR A 137 14.64 14.84 -12.60
CA TYR A 137 13.38 14.42 -11.98
C TYR A 137 12.61 15.66 -11.53
N SER A 138 11.41 15.83 -12.06
CA SER A 138 10.60 17.04 -11.81
C SER A 138 9.43 16.80 -10.86
N LEU A 139 9.17 15.55 -10.50
CA LEU A 139 8.05 15.14 -9.65
C LEU A 139 8.45 13.91 -8.84
N ALA A 140 7.90 13.79 -7.64
CA ALA A 140 7.93 12.56 -6.87
C ALA A 140 6.60 12.28 -6.18
N PHE A 141 6.37 11.02 -5.88
CA PHE A 141 5.23 10.52 -5.11
C PHE A 141 5.76 9.81 -3.87
N ALA A 142 5.03 9.90 -2.76
CA ALA A 142 5.32 9.16 -1.54
C ALA A 142 4.04 8.46 -1.09
N PHE A 143 4.15 7.18 -0.74
CA PHE A 143 3.03 6.37 -0.25
C PHE A 143 3.13 6.17 1.26
N ASP A 144 1.96 6.00 1.88
CA ASP A 144 1.87 5.52 3.25
C ASP A 144 2.07 4.00 3.32
N GLY A 145 1.92 3.42 4.51
CA GLY A 145 2.24 2.01 4.75
C GLY A 145 1.42 1.01 3.94
N ASP A 146 0.15 1.31 3.62
CA ASP A 146 -0.73 0.38 2.89
C ASP A 146 -1.19 0.85 1.52
N ALA A 147 -0.79 2.05 1.09
CA ALA A 147 -0.86 2.54 -0.27
C ALA A 147 -2.28 2.62 -0.84
N ASP A 148 -3.23 3.11 -0.04
CA ASP A 148 -4.59 3.44 -0.48
C ASP A 148 -4.69 4.81 -1.18
#